data_AF-A0A812Q3L9-F1
#
_entry.id   AF-A0A812Q3L9-F1
#
_cell.length_a   1.000
_cell.length_b   1.000
_cell.length_c   1.000
_cell.angle_alpha   90.00
_cell.angle_beta   90.00
_cell.angle_gamma   90.00
#
_symmetry.space_group_name_H-M   'P 1'
#
loop_
_entity.id
_entity.type
_entity.pdbx_description
1 polymer ?
#
loop_
_entity_poly.entity_id
_entity_poly.type
_entity_poly.pdbx_seq_one_letter_code
_entity_poly.pdbx_strand_id
1 'polypeptide(L)'
;MKAAPAWSLRGKDPCVPVLGQQVALGARAPFQYVPSAMEQEWFSQPRAGQICQLAQQQKEQAALWLNYSKDVFKPSPGEIPRNPSQEEAQVLSHFRYQDGRPHWIEPLSGVARNPQALCGGGGPEEDRDIQYLVLENYCAQPGGKPKAKLFSMASTPKWRATTLKDDFLKADYRSQFGAVSSVVLLFNMFRDRCLEFDDLYVWEGGQINQKDWWDPLPDHLRARTRFYNVAVNETHCALTATGIFAEKGSFLHMLPYAAKPDDYVVVKLDVRSGPELAIMEALARHPELSALVDEVFLEYRFDFDGKKMDWGPLVDQDRNVDTALDLMKRLRLAGIRSHFWMFSSMG
;
A
#
# COMPACT_ATOMS: atom_id res chain seq x y z
N MET A 1 9.21 -8.30 27.98
CA MET A 1 8.23 -7.50 27.21
C MET A 1 7.78 -6.36 28.11
N LYS A 2 7.97 -5.10 27.71
CA LYS A 2 7.36 -3.96 28.42
C LYS A 2 5.86 -3.99 28.10
N ALA A 3 5.00 -3.83 29.11
CA ALA A 3 3.56 -3.74 28.90
C ALA A 3 3.27 -2.54 27.98
N ALA A 4 2.48 -2.76 26.93
CA ALA A 4 2.01 -1.68 26.08
C ALA A 4 1.16 -0.70 26.93
N PRO A 5 1.24 0.62 26.69
CA PRO A 5 0.48 1.59 27.47
C PRO A 5 -1.03 1.33 27.36
N ALA A 6 -1.79 1.69 28.41
CA ALA A 6 -3.24 1.52 28.42
C ALA A 6 -3.90 2.45 27.38
N TRP A 7 -4.67 1.88 26.47
CA TRP A 7 -5.24 2.58 25.32
C TRP A 7 -6.72 2.92 25.54
N SER A 8 -7.15 4.13 25.13
CA SER A 8 -8.57 4.50 25.07
C SER A 8 -9.11 4.32 23.64
N LEU A 9 -10.06 3.41 23.44
CA LEU A 9 -10.88 3.40 22.23
C LEU A 9 -11.77 4.65 22.26
N ARG A 10 -11.62 5.56 21.29
CA ARG A 10 -12.59 6.64 21.05
C ARG A 10 -13.29 6.35 19.72
N GLY A 11 -14.61 6.55 19.68
CA GLY A 11 -15.44 6.25 18.51
C GLY A 11 -16.31 5.00 18.70
N LYS A 12 -17.34 4.86 17.86
CA LYS A 12 -18.22 3.66 17.88
C LYS A 12 -17.55 2.47 17.20
N ASP A 13 -16.68 2.74 16.25
CA ASP A 13 -15.89 1.74 15.54
C ASP A 13 -14.48 1.63 16.15
N PRO A 14 -14.11 0.49 16.76
CA PRO A 14 -12.79 0.30 17.36
C PRO A 14 -11.66 0.24 16.32
N CYS A 15 -12.00 0.24 15.03
CA CYS A 15 -11.09 0.31 13.90
C CYS A 15 -10.86 1.71 13.36
N VAL A 16 -11.43 2.74 14.00
CA VAL A 16 -11.11 4.12 13.67
C VAL A 16 -9.84 4.53 14.43
N PRO A 17 -8.79 4.98 13.72
CA PRO A 17 -7.60 5.60 14.31
C PRO A 17 -7.92 6.63 15.38
N VAL A 18 -7.23 6.56 16.52
CA VAL A 18 -7.16 7.70 17.44
C VAL A 18 -6.07 8.63 16.95
N LEU A 19 -6.45 9.83 16.51
CA LEU A 19 -5.51 10.82 15.98
C LEU A 19 -4.34 11.08 16.93
N GLY A 20 -3.13 11.12 16.37
CA GLY A 20 -1.92 11.45 17.12
C GLY A 20 -1.40 10.33 18.03
N GLN A 21 -1.83 9.08 17.80
CA GLN A 21 -1.29 7.93 18.51
C GLN A 21 0.23 7.81 18.27
N GLN A 22 0.99 7.62 19.35
CA GLN A 22 2.43 7.42 19.27
C GLN A 22 2.76 6.07 18.62
N VAL A 23 3.83 6.05 17.84
CA VAL A 23 4.34 4.84 17.17
C VAL A 23 5.56 4.32 17.93
N ALA A 24 5.51 3.04 18.30
CA ALA A 24 6.67 2.33 18.82
C ALA A 24 7.41 1.64 17.68
N LEU A 25 8.74 1.78 17.65
CA LEU A 25 9.59 1.19 16.62
C LEU A 25 10.00 -0.23 17.00
N GLY A 26 9.93 -1.12 16.01
CA GLY A 26 10.32 -2.53 16.15
C GLY A 26 11.81 -2.76 16.04
N ALA A 27 12.21 -4.02 16.11
CA ALA A 27 13.57 -4.46 15.86
C ALA A 27 13.85 -4.44 14.34
N ARG A 28 14.07 -3.25 13.78
CA ARG A 28 14.54 -3.04 12.41
C ARG A 28 15.75 -2.11 12.38
N ALA A 29 16.47 -2.10 11.26
CA ALA A 29 17.56 -1.15 11.06
C ALA A 29 17.07 0.30 11.32
N PRO A 30 17.86 1.14 12.02
CA PRO A 30 17.53 2.54 12.25
C PRO A 30 17.16 3.25 10.95
N PHE A 31 16.06 3.99 11.01
CA PHE A 31 15.57 4.80 9.90
C PHE A 31 14.95 6.09 10.41
N GLN A 32 14.75 7.04 9.51
CA GLN A 32 13.97 8.25 9.74
C GLN A 32 13.00 8.46 8.59
N TYR A 33 11.71 8.59 8.90
CA TYR A 33 10.74 9.09 7.95
C TYR A 33 10.73 10.63 7.95
N VAL A 34 10.78 11.24 6.77
CA VAL A 34 10.74 12.69 6.58
C VAL A 34 9.59 13.04 5.62
N PRO A 35 8.48 13.60 6.13
CA PRO A 35 7.39 14.06 5.27
C PRO A 35 7.78 15.35 4.54
N SER A 36 7.36 15.48 3.28
CA SER A 36 7.52 16.72 2.51
C SER A 36 6.72 17.87 3.12
N ALA A 37 7.04 19.11 2.75
CA ALA A 37 6.27 20.26 3.21
C ALA A 37 4.80 20.19 2.77
N MET A 38 4.56 19.67 1.56
CA MET A 38 3.22 19.43 1.02
C MET A 38 2.44 18.42 1.87
N GLU A 39 3.08 17.31 2.26
CA GLU A 39 2.47 16.30 3.13
C GLU A 39 2.21 16.84 4.54
N GLN A 40 3.13 17.63 5.11
CA GLN A 40 2.96 18.21 6.45
C GLN A 40 1.73 19.11 6.56
N GLU A 41 1.37 19.81 5.49
CA GLU A 41 0.16 20.63 5.45
C GLU A 41 -1.12 19.79 5.58
N TRP A 42 -1.15 18.55 5.06
CA TRP A 42 -2.26 17.64 5.28
C TRP A 42 -2.44 17.24 6.75
N PHE A 43 -1.36 17.30 7.55
CA PHE A 43 -1.38 16.95 8.98
C PHE A 43 -1.50 18.14 9.93
N SER A 44 -1.44 19.38 9.43
CA SER A 44 -1.35 20.57 10.29
C SER A 44 -2.67 20.90 10.98
N GLN A 45 -3.80 20.49 10.40
CA GLN A 45 -5.15 20.70 10.92
C GLN A 45 -6.11 19.68 10.30
N PRO A 46 -7.30 19.46 10.89
CA PRO A 46 -8.33 18.62 10.28
C PRO A 46 -8.70 19.09 8.87
N ARG A 47 -8.82 18.15 7.94
CA ARG A 47 -9.06 18.36 6.51
C ARG A 47 -10.39 17.79 6.02
N ALA A 48 -11.16 17.12 6.87
CA ALA A 48 -12.54 16.78 6.54
C ALA A 48 -13.33 18.05 6.14
N GLY A 49 -14.00 18.00 4.99
CA GLY A 49 -14.72 19.12 4.37
C GLY A 49 -13.82 20.08 3.55
N GLN A 50 -12.51 19.85 3.46
CA GLN A 50 -11.55 20.76 2.84
C GLN A 50 -10.59 20.06 1.85
N ILE A 51 -10.86 18.81 1.47
CA ILE A 51 -9.94 18.00 0.67
C ILE A 51 -9.68 18.68 -0.68
N CYS A 52 -10.74 19.06 -1.39
CA CYS A 52 -10.57 19.66 -2.71
C CYS A 52 -10.02 21.07 -2.68
N GLN A 53 -10.30 21.83 -1.61
CA GLN A 53 -9.71 23.15 -1.45
C GLN A 53 -8.18 23.06 -1.34
N LEU A 54 -7.68 22.19 -0.45
CA LEU A 54 -6.24 22.03 -0.26
C LEU A 54 -5.58 21.38 -1.48
N ALA A 55 -6.20 20.34 -2.06
CA ALA A 55 -5.66 19.70 -3.26
C ALA A 55 -5.47 20.69 -4.43
N GLN A 56 -6.39 21.65 -4.60
CA GLN A 56 -6.26 22.70 -5.60
C GLN A 56 -5.16 23.70 -5.27
N GLN A 57 -5.00 24.07 -4.00
CA GLN A 57 -3.91 24.95 -3.56
C GLN A 57 -2.52 24.32 -3.81
N GLN A 58 -2.43 22.98 -3.74
CA GLN A 58 -1.18 22.24 -3.94
C GLN A 58 -0.99 21.69 -5.36
N LYS A 59 -1.78 22.15 -6.35
CA LYS A 59 -1.80 21.57 -7.70
C LYS A 59 -0.44 21.59 -8.40
N GLU A 60 0.32 22.67 -8.24
CA GLU A 60 1.62 22.84 -8.90
C GLU A 60 2.67 21.90 -8.27
N GLN A 61 2.69 21.81 -6.94
CA GLN A 61 3.54 20.88 -6.19
C GLN A 61 3.17 19.43 -6.52
N ALA A 62 1.87 19.14 -6.65
CA ALA A 62 1.38 17.84 -7.07
C ALA A 62 1.87 17.46 -8.47
N ALA A 63 1.86 18.40 -9.41
CA ALA A 63 2.35 18.17 -10.77
C ALA A 63 3.85 17.80 -10.79
N LEU A 64 4.68 18.41 -9.94
CA LEU A 64 6.11 18.08 -9.85
C LEU A 64 6.34 16.61 -9.50
N TRP A 65 5.75 16.12 -8.41
CA TRP A 65 5.96 14.74 -8.01
C TRP A 65 5.24 13.75 -8.93
N LEU A 66 4.08 14.11 -9.52
CA LEU A 66 3.40 13.27 -10.51
C LEU A 66 4.21 13.11 -11.80
N ASN A 67 4.89 14.17 -12.24
CA ASN A 67 5.79 14.09 -13.39
C ASN A 67 6.97 13.16 -13.09
N TYR A 68 7.56 13.29 -11.90
CA TYR A 68 8.61 12.38 -11.44
C TYR A 68 8.12 10.94 -11.41
N SER A 69 7.01 10.67 -10.71
CA SER A 69 6.49 9.32 -10.50
C SER A 69 6.20 8.64 -11.83
N LYS A 70 5.56 9.34 -12.79
CA LYS A 70 5.26 8.82 -14.13
C LYS A 70 6.52 8.46 -14.91
N ASP A 71 7.55 9.30 -14.84
CA ASP A 71 8.82 9.06 -15.52
C ASP A 71 9.54 7.83 -14.95
N VAL A 72 9.51 7.64 -13.63
CA VAL A 72 10.15 6.49 -12.97
C VAL A 72 9.23 5.26 -12.79
N PHE A 73 7.97 5.35 -13.21
CA PHE A 73 6.95 4.34 -12.90
C PHE A 73 7.24 2.99 -13.55
N LYS A 74 7.66 3.02 -14.82
CA LYS A 74 8.06 1.83 -15.59
C LYS A 74 9.37 2.17 -16.31
N PRO A 75 10.53 1.92 -15.68
CA PRO A 75 11.82 2.12 -16.34
C PRO A 75 11.92 1.23 -17.58
N SER A 76 12.68 1.64 -18.60
CA SER A 76 12.94 0.74 -19.73
C SER A 76 13.79 -0.45 -19.25
N PRO A 77 13.73 -1.62 -19.92
CA PRO A 77 14.52 -2.77 -19.52
C PRO A 77 16.01 -2.44 -19.40
N GLY A 78 16.59 -2.65 -18.21
CA GLY A 78 18.00 -2.36 -17.91
C GLY A 78 18.28 -0.91 -17.48
N GLU A 79 17.30 -0.02 -17.52
CA GLU A 79 17.42 1.33 -16.98
C GLU A 79 17.16 1.33 -15.47
N ILE A 80 17.93 2.14 -14.76
CA ILE A 80 17.72 2.40 -13.34
C ILE A 80 16.82 3.63 -13.26
N PRO A 81 15.68 3.57 -12.53
CA PRO A 81 14.90 4.76 -12.21
C PRO A 81 15.79 5.93 -11.76
N ARG A 82 15.64 7.09 -12.41
CA ARG A 82 16.45 8.27 -12.05
C ARG A 82 16.09 8.78 -10.66
N ASN A 83 17.06 9.46 -10.05
CA ASN A 83 16.79 10.28 -8.86
C ASN A 83 15.92 11.49 -9.23
N PRO A 84 15.12 12.00 -8.26
CA PRO A 84 14.39 13.25 -8.47
C PRO A 84 15.36 14.42 -8.64
N SER A 85 14.92 15.43 -9.40
CA SER A 85 15.56 16.74 -9.46
C SER A 85 15.50 17.43 -8.10
N GLN A 86 16.23 18.54 -7.92
CA GLN A 86 16.17 19.31 -6.68
C GLN A 86 14.76 19.83 -6.36
N GLU A 87 13.97 20.19 -7.39
CA GLU A 87 12.61 20.69 -7.24
C GLU A 87 11.63 19.54 -6.93
N GLU A 88 11.75 18.41 -7.62
CA GLU A 88 10.94 17.20 -7.35
C GLU A 88 11.22 16.67 -5.93
N ALA A 89 12.48 16.68 -5.49
CA ALA A 89 12.87 16.24 -4.15
C ALA A 89 12.26 17.10 -3.01
N GLN A 90 11.88 18.35 -3.27
CA GLN A 90 11.25 19.22 -2.26
C GLN A 90 9.79 18.85 -1.99
N VAL A 91 9.12 18.20 -2.94
CA VAL A 91 7.70 17.82 -2.83
C VAL A 91 7.50 16.35 -2.48
N LEU A 92 8.54 15.52 -2.62
CA LEU A 92 8.55 14.12 -2.23
C LEU A 92 8.84 13.93 -0.74
N SER A 93 8.21 12.91 -0.16
CA SER A 93 8.58 12.40 1.16
C SER A 93 9.67 11.34 1.00
N HIS A 94 10.39 11.01 2.06
CA HIS A 94 11.41 9.96 1.97
C HIS A 94 11.72 9.30 3.31
N PHE A 95 12.28 8.10 3.22
CA PHE A 95 12.94 7.42 4.32
C PHE A 95 14.45 7.62 4.21
N ARG A 96 15.13 7.73 5.35
CA ARG A 96 16.60 7.69 5.44
C ARG A 96 17.00 6.51 6.30
N TYR A 97 17.72 5.56 5.72
CA TYR A 97 18.29 4.43 6.45
C TYR A 97 19.78 4.70 6.77
N GLN A 98 20.46 3.70 7.32
CA GLN A 98 21.87 3.79 7.70
C GLN A 98 22.82 4.11 6.54
N ASP A 99 22.42 3.80 5.30
CA ASP A 99 23.20 4.13 4.10
C ASP A 99 23.20 5.64 3.76
N GLY A 100 22.37 6.42 4.48
CA GLY A 100 22.25 7.87 4.32
C GLY A 100 21.53 8.31 3.04
N ARG A 101 21.12 7.38 2.18
CA ARG A 101 20.43 7.72 0.93
C ARG A 101 18.94 7.97 1.19
N PRO A 102 18.31 8.90 0.46
CA PRO A 102 16.87 9.07 0.51
C PRO A 102 16.19 7.98 -0.30
N HIS A 103 15.29 7.25 0.36
CA HIS A 103 14.37 6.31 -0.26
C HIS A 103 13.04 7.03 -0.47
N TRP A 104 12.90 7.62 -1.66
CA TRP A 104 11.77 8.48 -2.02
C TRP A 104 10.44 7.73 -2.00
N ILE A 105 9.37 8.44 -1.62
CA ILE A 105 7.98 7.98 -1.64
C ILE A 105 7.08 9.18 -1.96
N GLU A 106 5.93 8.96 -2.60
CA GLU A 106 4.98 10.03 -2.87
C GLU A 106 4.45 10.64 -1.56
N PRO A 107 4.14 11.95 -1.52
CA PRO A 107 3.56 12.56 -0.34
C PRO A 107 2.18 11.99 -0.05
N LEU A 108 1.86 11.75 1.23
CA LEU A 108 0.48 11.50 1.61
C LEU A 108 -0.35 12.76 1.32
N SER A 109 -1.51 12.56 0.68
CA SER A 109 -2.48 13.61 0.42
C SER A 109 -3.87 13.12 0.76
N GLY A 110 -4.75 14.04 1.16
CA GLY A 110 -6.14 13.70 1.47
C GLY A 110 -6.96 13.29 0.25
N VAL A 111 -6.43 13.50 -0.96
CA VAL A 111 -7.00 12.91 -2.18
C VAL A 111 -6.86 11.39 -2.17
N ALA A 112 -5.89 10.83 -1.42
CA ALA A 112 -5.66 9.39 -1.25
C ALA A 112 -5.55 8.59 -2.56
N ARG A 113 -5.26 9.28 -3.66
CA ARG A 113 -5.19 8.80 -5.05
C ARG A 113 -4.29 9.76 -5.82
N ASN A 114 -4.26 9.65 -7.15
CA ASN A 114 -3.76 10.73 -7.99
C ASN A 114 -4.48 12.06 -7.60
N PRO A 115 -3.75 13.11 -7.17
CA PRO A 115 -4.35 14.39 -6.74
C PRO A 115 -5.24 15.07 -7.78
N GLN A 116 -5.08 14.74 -9.07
CA GLN A 116 -5.85 15.29 -10.16
C GLN A 116 -7.20 14.57 -10.39
N ALA A 117 -7.39 13.37 -9.82
CA ALA A 117 -8.55 12.52 -10.08
C ALA A 117 -9.90 13.13 -9.69
N LEU A 118 -10.05 13.59 -8.44
CA LEU A 118 -11.37 13.94 -7.88
C LEU A 118 -11.60 15.45 -7.77
N CYS A 119 -10.55 16.17 -7.39
CA CYS A 119 -10.64 17.59 -7.12
C CYS A 119 -10.22 18.42 -8.33
N GLY A 120 -9.42 17.86 -9.24
CA GLY A 120 -8.85 18.53 -10.41
C GLY A 120 -9.77 18.67 -11.62
N GLY A 121 -10.94 18.03 -11.62
CA GLY A 121 -11.74 17.84 -12.83
C GLY A 121 -11.14 16.81 -13.78
N GLY A 122 -10.27 15.92 -13.28
CA GLY A 122 -9.75 14.77 -14.03
C GLY A 122 -10.87 13.84 -14.49
N GLY A 123 -10.60 13.10 -15.55
CA GLY A 123 -11.50 12.09 -16.08
C GLY A 123 -11.39 10.76 -15.34
N PRO A 124 -12.13 9.74 -15.80
CA PRO A 124 -12.05 8.38 -15.29
C PRO A 124 -10.65 7.73 -15.38
N GLU A 125 -9.75 8.31 -16.19
CA GLU A 125 -8.38 7.83 -16.36
C GLU A 125 -7.52 8.20 -15.15
N GLU A 126 -7.58 9.45 -14.68
CA GLU A 126 -6.86 9.89 -13.49
C GLU A 126 -7.36 9.18 -12.23
N ASP A 127 -8.65 8.85 -12.15
CA ASP A 127 -9.23 8.05 -11.06
C ASP A 127 -8.77 6.58 -11.06
N ARG A 128 -8.00 6.13 -12.04
CA ARG A 128 -7.44 4.75 -12.05
C ARG A 128 -5.94 4.74 -12.27
N ASP A 129 -5.36 5.92 -12.42
CA ASP A 129 -3.94 6.09 -12.58
C ASP A 129 -3.25 5.61 -11.30
N ILE A 130 -2.36 4.63 -11.40
CA ILE A 130 -1.48 4.20 -10.31
C ILE A 130 -0.04 4.69 -10.53
N GLN A 131 0.22 5.41 -11.64
CA GLN A 131 1.55 5.94 -11.97
C GLN A 131 2.00 7.05 -11.02
N TYR A 132 1.13 7.42 -10.08
CA TYR A 132 1.44 8.30 -8.96
C TYR A 132 2.24 7.59 -7.85
N LEU A 133 2.37 6.26 -7.88
CA LEU A 133 3.11 5.53 -6.87
C LEU A 133 4.62 5.69 -7.08
N VAL A 134 5.36 6.00 -6.00
CA VAL A 134 6.83 6.01 -6.00
C VAL A 134 7.30 4.82 -5.17
N LEU A 135 7.72 3.75 -5.85
CA LEU A 135 8.12 2.50 -5.22
C LEU A 135 9.61 2.43 -4.90
N GLU A 136 9.97 1.55 -3.97
CA GLU A 136 11.36 1.23 -3.65
C GLU A 136 12.13 0.62 -4.83
N ASN A 137 13.41 0.99 -4.97
CA ASN A 137 14.24 0.55 -6.08
C ASN A 137 15.56 -0.07 -5.60
N TYR A 138 15.75 -1.36 -5.88
CA TYR A 138 16.98 -2.08 -5.53
C TYR A 138 17.95 -2.23 -6.69
N CYS A 139 17.64 -1.68 -7.86
CA CYS A 139 18.58 -1.74 -8.98
C CYS A 139 19.88 -1.01 -8.62
N ALA A 140 21.00 -1.66 -8.92
CA ALA A 140 22.36 -1.20 -8.63
C ALA A 140 22.67 -0.94 -7.14
N GLN A 141 21.89 -1.47 -6.20
CA GLN A 141 22.25 -1.41 -4.79
C GLN A 141 23.41 -2.38 -4.47
N PRO A 142 24.45 -1.92 -3.74
CA PRO A 142 25.51 -2.80 -3.26
C PRO A 142 24.95 -3.77 -2.20
N GLY A 143 25.37 -5.05 -2.24
CA GLY A 143 24.93 -6.08 -1.28
C GLY A 143 23.92 -7.10 -1.81
N GLY A 144 23.44 -6.91 -3.06
CA GLY A 144 22.46 -7.80 -3.69
C GLY A 144 21.02 -7.50 -3.24
N LYS A 145 20.03 -8.08 -3.93
CA LYS A 145 18.62 -7.92 -3.53
C LYS A 145 18.35 -8.69 -2.23
N PRO A 146 17.55 -8.15 -1.31
CA PRO A 146 17.02 -8.91 -0.18
C PRO A 146 16.10 -10.02 -0.71
N LYS A 147 15.78 -10.98 0.17
CA LYS A 147 14.72 -11.92 -0.12
C LYS A 147 13.39 -11.16 -0.11
N ALA A 148 12.64 -11.17 -1.20
CA ALA A 148 11.43 -10.39 -1.36
C ALA A 148 10.18 -11.27 -1.25
N LYS A 149 9.12 -10.78 -0.61
CA LYS A 149 7.86 -11.52 -0.41
C LYS A 149 6.67 -10.63 -0.73
N LEU A 150 5.65 -11.20 -1.39
CA LEU A 150 4.38 -10.53 -1.62
C LEU A 150 3.25 -11.24 -0.87
N PHE A 151 2.53 -10.50 -0.04
CA PHE A 151 1.25 -10.90 0.54
C PHE A 151 0.13 -10.13 -0.15
N SER A 152 -0.65 -10.78 -1.01
CA SER A 152 -1.72 -10.13 -1.78
C SER A 152 -3.08 -10.66 -1.35
N MET A 153 -3.90 -9.81 -0.74
CA MET A 153 -5.23 -10.16 -0.26
C MET A 153 -6.31 -9.63 -1.22
N ALA A 154 -7.25 -10.51 -1.57
CA ALA A 154 -8.25 -10.36 -2.64
C ALA A 154 -7.61 -10.16 -4.02
N SER A 155 -7.00 -11.25 -4.50
CA SER A 155 -6.46 -11.30 -5.86
C SER A 155 -7.49 -11.94 -6.77
N THR A 156 -8.51 -11.17 -7.17
CA THR A 156 -9.53 -11.70 -8.06
C THR A 156 -8.91 -12.07 -9.41
N PRO A 157 -9.32 -13.19 -10.02
CA PRO A 157 -8.82 -13.64 -11.30
C PRO A 157 -9.67 -12.98 -12.38
N LYS A 158 -9.72 -11.64 -12.41
CA LYS A 158 -10.20 -10.98 -13.64
C LYS A 158 -9.07 -11.02 -14.66
N TRP A 159 -8.59 -12.23 -14.98
CA TRP A 159 -7.81 -12.49 -16.18
C TRP A 159 -8.77 -12.25 -17.35
N ARG A 160 -8.93 -11.00 -17.82
CA ARG A 160 -9.66 -10.79 -19.07
C ARG A 160 -8.88 -11.54 -20.15
N ALA A 161 -9.46 -12.65 -20.59
CA ALA A 161 -8.79 -13.85 -21.09
C ALA A 161 -8.32 -13.77 -22.54
N THR A 162 -7.69 -12.67 -22.96
CA THR A 162 -7.13 -12.58 -24.33
C THR A 162 -5.69 -12.05 -24.39
N THR A 163 -5.23 -11.23 -23.45
CA THR A 163 -3.86 -10.66 -23.50
C THR A 163 -2.89 -11.22 -22.46
N LEU A 164 -3.38 -11.71 -21.31
CA LEU A 164 -2.52 -12.29 -20.27
C LEU A 164 -2.21 -13.78 -20.48
N LYS A 165 -2.88 -14.45 -21.42
CA LYS A 165 -2.50 -15.80 -21.84
C LYS A 165 -1.10 -15.83 -22.47
N ASP A 166 -0.62 -14.69 -22.99
CA ASP A 166 0.57 -14.68 -23.84
C ASP A 166 1.86 -14.27 -23.11
N ASP A 167 1.83 -13.57 -21.96
CA ASP A 167 3.03 -13.44 -21.10
C ASP A 167 2.78 -12.76 -19.73
N PHE A 168 2.76 -13.52 -18.62
CA PHE A 168 2.74 -12.97 -17.24
C PHE A 168 3.86 -11.94 -17.02
N LEU A 169 5.02 -12.14 -17.66
CA LEU A 169 6.22 -11.33 -17.48
C LEU A 169 6.24 -10.08 -18.37
N LYS A 170 5.35 -9.97 -19.37
CA LYS A 170 5.28 -8.77 -20.25
C LYS A 170 4.01 -7.94 -20.02
N ALA A 171 3.29 -8.18 -18.92
CA ALA A 171 2.10 -7.42 -18.60
C ALA A 171 2.44 -5.91 -18.57
N ASP A 172 1.80 -5.15 -19.48
CA ASP A 172 1.98 -3.70 -19.50
C ASP A 172 1.12 -3.06 -18.41
N TYR A 173 1.74 -2.78 -17.28
CA TYR A 173 1.07 -2.11 -16.16
C TYR A 173 0.90 -0.59 -16.32
N ARG A 174 1.26 0.00 -17.48
CA ARG A 174 0.95 1.41 -17.79
C ARG A 174 -0.49 1.63 -18.24
N SER A 175 -1.11 0.63 -18.87
CA SER A 175 -2.36 0.78 -19.65
C SER A 175 -3.49 -0.14 -19.20
N GLN A 176 -3.22 -1.09 -18.29
CA GLN A 176 -4.17 -2.16 -17.94
C GLN A 176 -4.77 -2.03 -16.53
N PHE A 177 -5.04 -0.80 -16.09
CA PHE A 177 -5.68 -0.52 -14.80
C PHE A 177 -7.05 -1.22 -14.71
N GLY A 178 -7.25 -2.02 -13.66
CA GLY A 178 -8.50 -2.76 -13.44
C GLY A 178 -8.68 -4.05 -14.26
N ALA A 179 -7.77 -4.36 -15.19
CA ALA A 179 -7.89 -5.50 -16.12
C ALA A 179 -6.92 -6.66 -15.84
N VAL A 180 -5.98 -6.46 -14.90
CA VAL A 180 -4.92 -7.41 -14.54
C VAL A 180 -5.01 -7.73 -13.06
N SER A 181 -4.71 -8.98 -12.70
CA SER A 181 -4.56 -9.39 -11.29
C SER A 181 -3.53 -8.52 -10.56
N SER A 182 -3.83 -8.09 -9.33
CA SER A 182 -2.89 -7.32 -8.50
C SER A 182 -1.55 -8.03 -8.31
N VAL A 183 -1.55 -9.37 -8.31
CA VAL A 183 -0.32 -10.18 -8.21
C VAL A 183 0.59 -9.96 -9.40
N VAL A 184 0.06 -9.99 -10.63
CA VAL A 184 0.84 -9.77 -11.86
C VAL A 184 1.35 -8.33 -11.89
N LEU A 185 0.47 -7.39 -11.53
CA LEU A 185 0.76 -5.97 -11.51
C LEU A 185 1.93 -5.66 -10.58
N LEU A 186 1.81 -6.03 -9.31
CA LEU A 186 2.85 -5.79 -8.31
C LEU A 186 4.11 -6.59 -8.63
N PHE A 187 3.99 -7.85 -9.06
CA PHE A 187 5.17 -8.64 -9.44
C PHE A 187 6.00 -7.93 -10.51
N ASN A 188 5.39 -7.45 -11.59
CA ASN A 188 6.12 -6.77 -12.66
C ASN A 188 6.65 -5.40 -12.21
N MET A 189 5.89 -4.63 -11.42
CA MET A 189 6.35 -3.35 -10.86
C MET A 189 7.62 -3.49 -10.01
N PHE A 190 7.71 -4.52 -9.18
CA PHE A 190 8.86 -4.78 -8.32
C PHE A 190 10.01 -5.50 -9.03
N ARG A 191 9.72 -6.42 -9.95
CA ARG A 191 10.75 -7.05 -10.79
C ARG A 191 11.53 -6.02 -11.61
N ASP A 192 10.83 -5.05 -12.21
CA ASP A 192 11.45 -3.96 -12.98
C ASP A 192 12.29 -3.01 -12.09
N ARG A 193 12.24 -3.20 -10.77
CA ARG A 193 13.02 -2.49 -9.74
C ARG A 193 14.02 -3.41 -9.02
N CYS A 194 14.35 -4.52 -9.65
CA CYS A 194 15.31 -5.52 -9.16
C CYS A 194 14.90 -6.16 -7.81
N LEU A 195 13.60 -6.16 -7.51
CA LEU A 195 12.97 -6.77 -6.33
C LEU A 195 12.02 -7.90 -6.75
N GLU A 196 12.49 -8.85 -7.58
CA GLU A 196 11.67 -10.02 -7.92
C GLU A 196 11.35 -10.84 -6.65
N PHE A 197 10.06 -11.17 -6.47
CA PHE A 197 9.56 -11.89 -5.31
C PHE A 197 10.02 -13.36 -5.28
N ASP A 198 10.55 -13.77 -4.14
CA ASP A 198 10.99 -15.14 -3.87
C ASP A 198 9.89 -16.02 -3.26
N ASP A 199 8.88 -15.40 -2.63
CA ASP A 199 7.67 -16.09 -2.17
C ASP A 199 6.42 -15.22 -2.43
N LEU A 200 5.34 -15.84 -2.91
CA LEU A 200 4.04 -15.19 -3.06
C LEU A 200 3.02 -15.88 -2.14
N TYR A 201 2.29 -15.09 -1.37
CA TYR A 201 1.20 -15.53 -0.50
C TYR A 201 -0.07 -14.81 -0.93
N VAL A 202 -1.04 -15.54 -1.45
CA VAL A 202 -2.19 -14.94 -2.13
C VAL A 202 -3.49 -15.45 -1.54
N TRP A 203 -4.39 -14.55 -1.15
CA TRP A 203 -5.73 -14.88 -0.66
C TRP A 203 -6.79 -14.42 -1.63
N GLU A 204 -7.81 -15.25 -1.84
CA GLU A 204 -9.06 -14.86 -2.50
C GLU A 204 -10.27 -15.46 -1.78
N GLY A 205 -11.20 -14.59 -1.38
CA GLY A 205 -12.43 -14.98 -0.71
C GLY A 205 -13.52 -15.52 -1.63
N GLY A 206 -13.57 -15.04 -2.88
CA GLY A 206 -14.47 -15.59 -3.91
C GLY A 206 -14.04 -16.97 -4.35
N GLN A 207 -14.98 -17.89 -4.58
CA GLN A 207 -14.65 -19.22 -5.14
C GLN A 207 -14.11 -19.07 -6.56
N ILE A 208 -12.88 -19.53 -6.80
CA ILE A 208 -12.22 -19.46 -8.11
C ILE A 208 -11.99 -20.87 -8.64
N ASN A 209 -12.13 -21.04 -9.96
CA ASN A 209 -11.57 -22.19 -10.65
C ASN A 209 -10.02 -22.21 -10.54
N GLN A 210 -9.50 -23.14 -9.75
CA GLN A 210 -8.06 -23.28 -9.51
C GLN A 210 -7.24 -23.37 -10.80
N LYS A 211 -7.72 -24.13 -11.79
CA LYS A 211 -7.02 -24.27 -13.07
C LYS A 211 -6.85 -22.91 -13.75
N ASP A 212 -7.92 -22.12 -13.83
CA ASP A 212 -7.89 -20.80 -14.45
C ASP A 212 -6.96 -19.82 -13.72
N TRP A 213 -6.80 -19.99 -12.40
CA TRP A 213 -5.88 -19.18 -11.61
C TRP A 213 -4.41 -19.58 -11.81
N TRP A 214 -4.13 -20.89 -11.82
CA TRP A 214 -2.77 -21.43 -11.90
C TRP A 214 -2.19 -21.49 -13.32
N ASP A 215 -3.03 -21.66 -14.34
CA ASP A 215 -2.62 -21.81 -15.75
C ASP A 215 -1.71 -20.66 -16.25
N PRO A 216 -2.00 -19.37 -15.96
CA PRO A 216 -1.17 -18.26 -16.45
C PRO A 216 0.18 -18.09 -15.74
N LEU A 217 0.39 -18.72 -14.59
CA LEU A 217 1.63 -18.60 -13.82
C LEU A 217 2.73 -19.49 -14.43
N PRO A 218 3.89 -18.92 -14.82
CA PRO A 218 5.06 -19.70 -15.19
C PRO A 218 5.49 -20.65 -14.07
N ASP A 219 6.08 -21.79 -14.44
CA ASP A 219 6.42 -22.85 -13.47
C ASP A 219 7.31 -22.38 -12.31
N HIS A 220 8.27 -21.49 -12.58
CA HIS A 220 9.16 -20.95 -11.54
C HIS A 220 8.42 -20.08 -10.51
N LEU A 221 7.33 -19.40 -10.90
CA LEU A 221 6.47 -18.66 -9.97
C LEU A 221 5.47 -19.58 -9.29
N ARG A 222 4.91 -20.55 -10.01
CA ARG A 222 4.01 -21.56 -9.44
C ARG A 222 4.66 -22.27 -8.26
N ALA A 223 5.93 -22.66 -8.38
CA ALA A 223 6.69 -23.32 -7.32
C ALA A 223 6.90 -22.48 -6.04
N ARG A 224 6.76 -21.15 -6.12
CA ARG A 224 6.99 -20.21 -5.01
C ARG A 224 5.71 -19.56 -4.50
N THR A 225 4.58 -19.92 -5.08
CA THR A 225 3.28 -19.33 -4.82
C THR A 225 2.47 -20.21 -3.89
N ARG A 226 1.89 -19.60 -2.85
CA ARG A 226 0.94 -20.21 -1.93
C ARG A 226 -0.39 -19.50 -2.13
N PHE A 227 -1.35 -20.21 -2.71
CA PHE A 227 -2.66 -19.67 -2.99
C PHE A 227 -3.69 -20.24 -2.01
N TYR A 228 -4.33 -19.34 -1.26
CA TYR A 228 -5.38 -19.63 -0.31
C TYR A 228 -6.70 -19.15 -0.90
N ASN A 229 -7.49 -20.05 -1.47
CA ASN A 229 -8.83 -19.71 -1.97
C ASN A 229 -9.87 -19.67 -0.84
N VAL A 230 -9.54 -18.88 0.18
CA VAL A 230 -10.37 -18.52 1.32
C VAL A 230 -10.14 -17.04 1.62
N ALA A 231 -11.14 -16.38 2.20
CA ALA A 231 -10.96 -15.01 2.65
C ALA A 231 -9.89 -14.97 3.76
N VAL A 232 -9.10 -13.90 3.79
CA VAL A 232 -8.26 -13.61 4.95
C VAL A 232 -9.16 -13.38 6.16
N ASN A 233 -8.78 -13.96 7.29
CA ASN A 233 -9.59 -13.95 8.50
C ASN A 233 -8.79 -13.37 9.65
N GLU A 234 -9.27 -12.27 10.24
CA GLU A 234 -8.73 -11.74 11.48
C GLU A 234 -9.84 -11.65 12.53
N THR A 235 -9.44 -11.58 13.79
CA THR A 235 -10.35 -11.23 14.87
C THR A 235 -10.90 -9.81 14.68
N HIS A 236 -11.97 -9.51 15.42
CA HIS A 236 -12.53 -8.17 15.46
C HIS A 236 -11.46 -7.14 15.86
N CYS A 237 -11.55 -5.93 15.30
CA CYS A 237 -10.51 -4.92 15.40
C CYS A 237 -10.07 -4.58 16.83
N ALA A 238 -11.03 -4.53 17.76
CA ALA A 238 -10.76 -4.31 19.19
C ALA A 238 -9.79 -5.36 19.80
N LEU A 239 -9.86 -6.61 19.35
CA LEU A 239 -8.97 -7.69 19.79
C LEU A 239 -7.66 -7.69 19.00
N THR A 240 -7.75 -7.53 17.69
CA THR A 240 -6.60 -7.47 16.78
C THR A 240 -5.61 -6.38 17.17
N ALA A 241 -6.12 -5.20 17.54
CA ALA A 241 -5.29 -4.09 17.98
C ALA A 241 -4.65 -4.28 19.37
N THR A 242 -4.99 -5.34 20.08
CA THR A 242 -4.36 -5.77 21.34
C THR A 242 -3.40 -6.95 21.15
N GLY A 243 -3.16 -7.38 19.91
CA GLY A 243 -2.28 -8.50 19.58
C GLY A 243 -2.94 -9.88 19.69
N ILE A 244 -4.26 -9.94 19.79
CA ILE A 244 -5.02 -11.19 19.71
C ILE A 244 -5.43 -11.37 18.26
N PHE A 245 -4.95 -12.43 17.60
CA PHE A 245 -5.22 -12.69 16.18
C PHE A 245 -6.03 -13.98 16.00
N ALA A 246 -6.66 -14.15 14.84
CA ALA A 246 -7.34 -15.40 14.54
C ALA A 246 -6.31 -16.53 14.33
N GLU A 247 -6.55 -17.72 14.89
CA GLU A 247 -5.58 -18.82 14.77
C GLU A 247 -5.42 -19.33 13.33
N LYS A 248 -6.51 -19.35 12.56
CA LYS A 248 -6.56 -19.88 11.19
C LYS A 248 -6.98 -18.82 10.20
N GLY A 249 -6.30 -18.81 9.04
CA GLY A 249 -6.58 -17.88 7.95
C GLY A 249 -6.13 -16.44 8.20
N SER A 250 -5.46 -16.18 9.34
CA SER A 250 -4.91 -14.87 9.70
C SER A 250 -3.60 -14.61 9.00
N PHE A 251 -3.54 -13.45 8.35
CA PHE A 251 -2.30 -12.90 7.83
C PHE A 251 -1.39 -12.49 8.99
N LEU A 252 -1.94 -11.81 10.00
CA LEU A 252 -1.16 -11.32 11.15
C LEU A 252 -0.51 -12.47 11.93
N HIS A 253 -1.23 -13.58 12.09
CA HIS A 253 -0.68 -14.78 12.70
C HIS A 253 0.37 -15.45 11.82
N MET A 254 0.20 -15.44 10.49
CA MET A 254 1.14 -16.05 9.55
C MET A 254 2.44 -15.26 9.38
N LEU A 255 2.37 -13.92 9.45
CA LEU A 255 3.46 -13.03 9.10
C LEU A 255 4.79 -13.36 9.81
N PRO A 256 4.84 -13.58 11.15
CA PRO A 256 6.09 -13.94 11.84
C PRO A 256 6.68 -15.30 11.46
N TYR A 257 5.89 -16.21 10.88
CA TYR A 257 6.38 -17.50 10.40
C TYR A 257 6.89 -17.43 8.96
N ALA A 258 6.36 -16.48 8.18
CA ALA A 258 6.63 -16.38 6.75
C ALA A 258 7.71 -15.35 6.42
N ALA A 259 7.94 -14.36 7.28
CA ALA A 259 8.85 -13.25 7.07
C ALA A 259 9.86 -13.08 8.22
N LYS A 260 10.97 -12.43 7.90
CA LYS A 260 12.03 -12.02 8.82
C LYS A 260 12.31 -10.51 8.64
N PRO A 261 12.91 -9.84 9.64
CA PRO A 261 13.25 -8.42 9.52
C PRO A 261 14.20 -8.05 8.37
N ASP A 262 14.96 -9.02 7.84
CA ASP A 262 15.88 -8.81 6.71
C ASP A 262 15.25 -9.13 5.34
N ASP A 263 14.01 -9.63 5.31
CA ASP A 263 13.25 -9.81 4.06
C ASP A 263 12.66 -8.46 3.63
N TYR A 264 12.47 -8.25 2.33
CA TYR A 264 11.67 -7.14 1.79
C TYR A 264 10.22 -7.58 1.60
N VAL A 265 9.31 -7.09 2.46
CA VAL A 265 7.94 -7.59 2.50
C VAL A 265 6.94 -6.55 2.00
N VAL A 266 6.24 -6.93 0.95
CA VAL A 266 5.17 -6.14 0.32
C VAL A 266 3.82 -6.75 0.68
N VAL A 267 2.89 -5.92 1.12
CA VAL A 267 1.52 -6.33 1.47
C VAL A 267 0.50 -5.50 0.70
N LYS A 268 -0.39 -6.15 -0.04
CA LYS A 268 -1.54 -5.52 -0.68
C LYS A 268 -2.82 -5.94 0.01
N LEU A 269 -3.64 -4.96 0.39
CA LEU A 269 -4.98 -5.15 0.95
C LEU A 269 -6.01 -4.37 0.13
N ASP A 270 -6.91 -5.11 -0.51
CA ASP A 270 -8.18 -4.60 -1.01
C ASP A 270 -9.24 -5.71 -0.81
N VAL A 271 -9.62 -5.92 0.44
CA VAL A 271 -10.60 -6.92 0.84
C VAL A 271 -11.90 -6.20 1.16
N ARG A 272 -12.87 -6.28 0.24
CA ARG A 272 -14.21 -5.71 0.44
C ARG A 272 -14.81 -6.18 1.77
N SER A 273 -15.09 -5.22 2.66
CA SER A 273 -15.73 -5.46 3.97
C SER A 273 -14.96 -6.43 4.89
N GLY A 274 -13.67 -6.63 4.63
CA GLY A 274 -12.80 -7.52 5.39
C GLY A 274 -12.03 -6.85 6.53
N PRO A 275 -11.05 -7.56 7.09
CA PRO A 275 -10.28 -7.10 8.26
C PRO A 275 -9.18 -6.07 7.92
N GLU A 276 -9.29 -5.33 6.81
CA GLU A 276 -8.22 -4.45 6.29
C GLU A 276 -7.71 -3.48 7.35
N LEU A 277 -8.62 -2.72 7.96
CA LEU A 277 -8.27 -1.75 9.00
C LEU A 277 -7.75 -2.43 10.26
N ALA A 278 -8.24 -3.63 10.60
CA ALA A 278 -7.73 -4.38 11.74
C ALA A 278 -6.27 -4.78 11.50
N ILE A 279 -5.94 -5.21 10.28
CA ILE A 279 -4.57 -5.54 9.87
C ILE A 279 -3.69 -4.29 9.92
N MET A 280 -4.12 -3.19 9.32
CA MET A 280 -3.33 -1.95 9.28
C MET A 280 -3.12 -1.34 10.66
N GLU A 281 -4.14 -1.36 11.53
CA GLU A 281 -3.98 -0.92 12.92
C GLU A 281 -3.03 -1.84 13.69
N ALA A 282 -3.08 -3.16 13.47
CA ALA A 282 -2.11 -4.05 14.09
C ALA A 282 -0.69 -3.73 13.62
N LEU A 283 -0.45 -3.58 12.32
CA LEU A 283 0.86 -3.19 11.80
C LEU A 283 1.34 -1.85 12.38
N ALA A 284 0.47 -0.84 12.48
CA ALA A 284 0.84 0.47 13.03
C ALA A 284 1.12 0.46 14.54
N ARG A 285 0.58 -0.51 15.29
CA ARG A 285 0.66 -0.56 16.76
C ARG A 285 1.66 -1.56 17.32
N HIS A 286 1.96 -2.61 16.57
CA HIS A 286 2.77 -3.73 17.02
C HIS A 286 4.16 -3.70 16.39
N PRO A 287 5.19 -3.25 17.13
CA PRO A 287 6.55 -3.10 16.61
C PRO A 287 7.12 -4.41 16.05
N GLU A 288 6.75 -5.54 16.65
CA GLU A 288 7.13 -6.88 16.19
C GLU A 288 6.54 -7.25 14.83
N LEU A 289 5.41 -6.64 14.44
CA LEU A 289 4.79 -6.85 13.13
C LEU A 289 5.27 -5.81 12.11
N SER A 290 5.37 -4.53 12.49
CA SER A 290 5.86 -3.48 11.57
C SER A 290 7.30 -3.68 11.14
N ALA A 291 8.12 -4.32 11.98
CA ALA A 291 9.48 -4.69 11.62
C ALA A 291 9.56 -5.78 10.53
N LEU A 292 8.45 -6.43 10.19
CA LEU A 292 8.37 -7.49 9.17
C LEU A 292 7.72 -7.03 7.86
N VAL A 293 7.38 -5.74 7.74
CA VAL A 293 6.70 -5.19 6.55
C VAL A 293 7.41 -3.92 6.12
N ASP A 294 7.72 -3.84 4.82
CA ASP A 294 8.42 -2.70 4.24
C ASP A 294 7.49 -1.82 3.42
N GLU A 295 6.51 -2.41 2.73
CA GLU A 295 5.64 -1.67 1.82
C GLU A 295 4.21 -2.19 1.88
N VAL A 296 3.23 -1.29 1.99
CA VAL A 296 1.80 -1.59 2.04
C VAL A 296 1.03 -0.81 0.99
N PHE A 297 0.11 -1.49 0.32
CA PHE A 297 -0.89 -0.94 -0.59
C PHE A 297 -2.27 -1.15 0.02
N LEU A 298 -2.96 -0.07 0.36
CA LEU A 298 -4.25 -0.11 1.06
C LEU A 298 -5.34 0.65 0.31
N GLU A 299 -6.40 -0.04 -0.09
CA GLU A 299 -7.61 0.63 -0.58
C GLU A 299 -8.45 1.14 0.58
N TYR A 300 -8.05 2.28 1.14
CA TYR A 300 -8.75 2.87 2.26
C TYR A 300 -10.07 3.50 1.81
N ARG A 301 -11.19 3.03 2.37
CA ARG A 301 -12.53 3.58 2.13
C ARG A 301 -12.89 4.58 3.23
N PHE A 302 -13.08 5.85 2.86
CA PHE A 302 -13.46 6.94 3.78
C PHE A 302 -14.41 7.95 3.12
N ASP A 303 -15.05 8.80 3.94
CA ASP A 303 -15.88 9.90 3.46
C ASP A 303 -15.05 11.03 2.85
N PHE A 304 -15.37 11.39 1.60
CA PHE A 304 -14.64 12.38 0.81
C PHE A 304 -15.46 13.66 0.66
N ASP A 305 -15.58 14.40 1.75
CA ASP A 305 -16.34 15.66 1.80
C ASP A 305 -17.79 15.49 1.32
N GLY A 306 -18.46 14.41 1.75
CA GLY A 306 -19.81 14.06 1.34
C GLY A 306 -19.89 13.39 -0.04
N LYS A 307 -18.76 13.15 -0.70
CA LYS A 307 -18.67 12.27 -1.88
C LYS A 307 -18.23 10.88 -1.44
N LYS A 308 -18.71 9.87 -2.16
CA LYS A 308 -18.25 8.49 -1.96
C LYS A 308 -16.94 8.29 -2.71
N MET A 309 -15.90 7.86 -1.99
CA MET A 309 -14.63 7.40 -2.55
C MET A 309 -14.66 5.95 -3.06
N ASP A 310 -15.83 5.29 -3.02
CA ASP A 310 -16.03 3.91 -3.47
C ASP A 310 -17.47 3.70 -3.99
N TRP A 311 -17.69 2.61 -4.71
CA TRP A 311 -18.98 2.13 -5.23
C TRP A 311 -19.87 1.48 -4.15
N GLY A 312 -19.47 1.58 -2.87
CA GLY A 312 -20.14 0.94 -1.74
C GLY A 312 -21.16 1.81 -0.98
N PRO A 313 -21.82 1.24 0.05
CA PRO A 313 -22.60 2.01 1.02
C PRO A 313 -21.68 3.02 1.74
N LEU A 314 -22.29 4.09 2.29
CA LEU A 314 -21.55 5.10 3.05
C LEU A 314 -20.79 4.42 4.19
N VAL A 315 -19.50 4.75 4.31
CA VAL A 315 -18.64 4.31 5.40
C VAL A 315 -19.05 5.10 6.67
N ASP A 316 -18.74 4.56 7.85
CA ASP A 316 -18.89 5.27 9.13
C ASP A 316 -18.32 6.71 9.03
N GLN A 317 -19.05 7.71 9.53
CA GLN A 317 -18.65 9.12 9.51
C GLN A 317 -17.34 9.36 10.28
N ASP A 318 -17.04 8.47 11.24
CA ASP A 318 -15.79 8.48 11.97
C ASP A 318 -14.59 8.10 11.06
N ARG A 319 -14.82 7.44 9.92
CA ARG A 319 -13.80 7.12 8.90
C ARG A 319 -13.77 8.21 7.83
N ASN A 320 -12.98 9.24 8.09
CA ASN A 320 -12.76 10.37 7.20
C ASN A 320 -11.27 10.51 6.80
N VAL A 321 -10.97 11.53 5.99
CA VAL A 321 -9.62 11.82 5.50
C VAL A 321 -8.57 11.96 6.60
N ASP A 322 -8.94 12.56 7.73
CA ASP A 322 -7.99 12.80 8.84
C ASP A 322 -7.56 11.49 9.49
N THR A 323 -8.51 10.58 9.69
CA THR A 323 -8.21 9.24 10.23
C THR A 323 -7.41 8.39 9.25
N ALA A 324 -7.73 8.45 7.95
CA ALA A 324 -6.98 7.74 6.92
C ALA A 324 -5.53 8.22 6.85
N LEU A 325 -5.33 9.55 6.83
CA LEU A 325 -4.01 10.16 6.82
C LEU A 325 -3.21 9.86 8.09
N ASP A 326 -3.85 9.88 9.26
CA ASP A 326 -3.20 9.51 10.52
C ASP A 326 -2.70 8.06 10.51
N LEU A 327 -3.53 7.10 10.05
CA LEU A 327 -3.12 5.71 9.93
C LEU A 327 -1.92 5.55 9.00
N MET A 328 -1.98 6.11 7.80
CA MET A 328 -0.88 6.01 6.83
C MET A 328 0.39 6.68 7.36
N LYS A 329 0.27 7.83 8.02
CA LYS A 329 1.40 8.48 8.69
C LYS A 329 2.00 7.59 9.77
N ARG A 330 1.19 6.92 10.60
CA ARG A 330 1.70 6.00 11.62
C ARG A 330 2.42 4.80 11.03
N LEU A 331 1.94 4.26 9.92
CA LEU A 331 2.63 3.21 9.18
C LEU A 331 4.00 3.69 8.67
N ARG A 332 4.08 4.91 8.08
CA ARG A 332 5.37 5.51 7.67
C ARG A 332 6.30 5.79 8.84
N LEU A 333 5.77 6.29 9.96
CA LEU A 333 6.54 6.45 11.19
C LEU A 333 7.02 5.11 11.75
N ALA A 334 6.33 4.00 11.49
CA ALA A 334 6.74 2.64 11.86
C ALA A 334 7.77 2.02 10.88
N GLY A 335 8.14 2.74 9.81
CA GLY A 335 9.10 2.29 8.81
C GLY A 335 8.48 1.63 7.59
N ILE A 336 7.15 1.63 7.50
CA ILE A 336 6.43 1.00 6.39
C ILE A 336 6.13 2.06 5.32
N ARG A 337 6.61 1.84 4.11
CA ARG A 337 6.25 2.61 2.91
C ARG A 337 4.78 2.37 2.59
N SER A 338 3.91 3.25 3.10
CA SER A 338 2.46 3.08 2.94
C SER A 338 1.92 3.90 1.77
N HIS A 339 1.25 3.22 0.86
CA HIS A 339 0.61 3.75 -0.34
C HIS A 339 -0.90 3.60 -0.23
N PHE A 340 -1.63 4.66 -0.53
CA PHE A 340 -3.03 4.48 -0.88
C PHE A 340 -3.09 3.69 -2.19
N TRP A 341 -4.04 2.76 -2.26
CA TRP A 341 -4.21 1.88 -3.40
C TRP A 341 -5.55 2.12 -4.08
N MET A 342 -5.54 1.84 -5.37
CA MET A 342 -6.61 2.12 -6.31
C MET A 342 -7.00 0.84 -7.03
N PHE A 343 -8.01 0.12 -6.54
CA PHE A 343 -8.55 -1.01 -7.30
C PHE A 343 -10.00 -1.34 -6.95
N SER A 344 -10.94 -0.49 -7.36
CA SER A 344 -12.29 -0.99 -7.53
C SER A 344 -12.35 -1.78 -8.84
N SER A 345 -12.26 -3.10 -8.74
CA SER A 345 -12.85 -3.97 -9.76
C SER A 345 -14.28 -3.46 -10.02
N MET A 346 -14.61 -3.11 -11.27
CA MET A 346 -16.02 -3.00 -11.70
C MET A 346 -16.67 -4.33 -11.32
N GLY A 347 -17.43 -4.34 -10.23
CA GLY A 347 -18.26 -5.46 -9.80
C GLY A 347 -19.50 -5.49 -10.65
#